data_AF-A0A9X9ACU9-F1
#
_entry.id   AF-A0A9X9ACU9-F1
#
_cell.length_a   1.000
_cell.length_b   1.000
_cell.length_c   1.000
_cell.angle_alpha   90.00
_cell.angle_beta   90.00
_cell.angle_gamma   90.00
#
_symmetry.space_group_name_H-M   'P 1'
#
loop_
_entity.id
_entity.type
_entity.pdbx_description
1 polymer ?
#
loop_
_entity_poly.entity_id
_entity_poly.type
_entity_poly.pdbx_seq_one_letter_code
_entity_poly.pdbx_strand_id
1 'polypeptide(L)'
;MSEAPTSLMEAPTNEKWINELKEQIDKDLPVNYRLLTPMSNRDKQTTWSMNFERDNKKEAVIVYKIPNEDYHIYLAVYEKKNNGWNMKSTYTFDGEEVDIVEVGDFTGSGKRELLIGIT
;
A
#
# COMPACT_ATOMS: atom_id res chain seq x y z
N MET A 1 0.26 -41.93 2.81
CA MET A 1 1.34 -41.01 3.22
C MET A 1 0.69 -39.65 3.33
N SER A 2 0.57 -39.11 4.54
CA SER A 2 -0.03 -37.78 4.77
C SER A 2 1.06 -36.74 4.57
N GLU A 3 0.89 -35.86 3.60
CA GLU A 3 1.75 -34.69 3.46
C GLU A 3 1.64 -33.84 4.73
N ALA A 4 2.80 -33.42 5.26
CA ALA A 4 2.85 -32.58 6.44
C ALA A 4 2.18 -31.22 6.15
N PRO A 5 1.54 -30.58 7.16
CA PRO A 5 0.81 -29.32 6.98
C PRO A 5 1.69 -28.13 6.58
N THR A 6 3.00 -28.34 6.50
CA THR A 6 4.03 -27.36 6.20
C THR A 6 3.94 -26.80 4.77
N SER A 7 3.20 -27.44 3.86
CA SER A 7 3.01 -26.92 2.49
C SER A 7 2.01 -25.76 2.40
N LEU A 8 1.38 -25.38 3.52
CA LEU A 8 0.50 -24.21 3.63
C LEU A 8 1.19 -23.00 4.30
N MET A 9 2.48 -23.14 4.64
CA MET A 9 3.31 -22.04 5.14
C MET A 9 4.29 -21.62 4.04
N GLU A 10 3.78 -21.15 2.90
CA GLU A 10 4.57 -20.18 2.16
C GLU A 10 4.68 -18.96 3.06
N ALA A 11 5.82 -18.84 3.76
CA ALA A 11 6.18 -17.55 4.36
C ALA A 11 6.02 -16.51 3.24
N PRO A 12 5.32 -15.39 3.49
CA PRO A 12 5.08 -14.40 2.44
C PRO A 12 6.44 -14.07 1.84
N THR A 13 6.60 -14.35 0.56
CA THR A 13 7.84 -14.11 -0.18
C THR A 13 8.20 -12.67 0.17
N ASN A 14 9.25 -12.46 0.97
CA ASN A 14 9.77 -11.13 1.25
C ASN A 14 10.40 -10.66 -0.06
N GLU A 15 9.55 -10.29 -1.01
CA GLU A 15 9.93 -9.91 -2.35
C GLU A 15 10.87 -8.72 -2.19
N LYS A 16 12.10 -8.80 -2.72
CA LYS A 16 13.18 -7.81 -2.54
C LYS A 16 12.72 -6.35 -2.68
N TRP A 17 11.74 -6.09 -3.54
CA TRP A 17 11.17 -4.75 -3.75
C TRP A 17 10.44 -4.19 -2.52
N ILE A 18 9.89 -5.03 -1.63
CA ILE A 18 9.21 -4.62 -0.40
C ILE A 18 10.22 -3.99 0.56
N ASN A 19 11.40 -4.59 0.71
CA ASN A 19 12.46 -4.05 1.56
C ASN A 19 12.99 -2.73 0.99
N GLU A 20 13.23 -2.68 -0.32
CA GLU A 20 13.64 -1.44 -1.00
C GLU A 20 12.59 -0.32 -0.87
N LEU A 21 11.30 -0.68 -0.89
CA LEU A 21 10.22 0.28 -0.70
C LEU A 21 10.19 0.78 0.74
N LYS A 22 10.31 -0.11 1.73
CA LYS A 22 10.37 0.25 3.16
C LYS A 22 11.51 1.23 3.45
N GLU A 23 12.71 0.95 2.94
CA GLU A 23 13.85 1.86 3.08
C GLU A 23 13.59 3.25 2.48
N GLN A 24 12.81 3.32 1.40
CA GLN A 24 12.42 4.59 0.80
C GLN A 24 11.34 5.30 1.63
N ILE A 25 10.33 4.57 2.12
CA ILE A 25 9.29 5.10 3.00
C ILE A 25 9.91 5.71 4.26
N ASP A 26 10.84 5.01 4.89
CA ASP A 26 11.50 5.48 6.12
C ASP A 26 12.38 6.72 5.90
N LYS A 27 12.81 6.98 4.66
CA LYS A 27 13.52 8.21 4.28
C LYS A 27 12.57 9.38 4.00
N ASP A 28 11.43 9.08 3.38
CA ASP A 28 10.51 10.11 2.87
C ASP A 28 9.47 10.54 3.91
N LEU A 29 9.06 9.64 4.81
CA LEU A 29 8.03 9.91 5.82
C LEU A 29 8.60 10.44 7.13
N PRO A 30 7.81 11.25 7.87
CA PRO A 30 8.23 11.74 9.19
C PRO A 30 8.43 10.60 10.18
N VAL A 31 9.27 10.85 11.18
CA VAL A 31 9.52 9.90 12.27
C VAL A 31 8.20 9.56 12.98
N ASN A 32 8.02 8.29 13.34
CA ASN A 32 6.84 7.74 14.02
C ASN A 32 5.54 7.76 13.21
N TYR A 33 5.61 7.82 11.87
CA TYR A 33 4.44 7.51 11.04
C TYR A 33 3.87 6.12 11.39
N ARG A 34 2.56 5.95 11.26
CA ARG A 34 1.89 4.66 11.47
C ARG A 34 1.16 4.23 10.21
N LEU A 35 1.56 3.10 9.62
CA LEU A 35 0.79 2.49 8.53
C LEU A 35 -0.58 2.02 9.02
N LEU A 36 -1.61 2.26 8.22
CA LEU A 36 -2.97 1.86 8.50
C LEU A 36 -3.31 0.54 7.80
N THR A 37 -3.99 -0.33 8.53
CA THR A 37 -4.57 -1.56 8.00
C THR A 37 -6.07 -1.36 7.85
N PRO A 38 -6.66 -1.57 6.66
CA PRO A 38 -8.09 -1.37 6.48
C PRO A 38 -8.91 -2.36 7.33
N MET A 39 -9.96 -1.84 7.95
CA MET A 39 -10.80 -2.62 8.88
C MET A 39 -11.57 -3.74 8.18
N SER A 40 -12.17 -3.45 7.03
CA SER A 40 -13.06 -4.35 6.29
C SER A 40 -12.37 -5.17 5.20
N ASN A 41 -11.12 -4.88 4.85
CA ASN A 41 -10.36 -5.77 3.96
C ASN A 41 -10.20 -7.17 4.58
N ARG A 42 -10.42 -8.20 3.76
CA ARG A 42 -10.15 -9.60 4.13
C ARG A 42 -8.67 -9.82 4.47
N ASP A 43 -7.79 -9.28 3.63
CA ASP A 43 -6.35 -9.34 3.81
C ASP A 43 -5.86 -8.14 4.62
N LYS A 44 -5.11 -8.41 5.69
CA LYS A 44 -4.59 -7.38 6.61
C LYS A 44 -3.26 -6.80 6.13
N GLN A 45 -3.26 -6.30 4.90
CA GLN A 45 -2.11 -5.64 4.29
C GLN A 45 -2.15 -4.12 4.48
N THR A 46 -0.96 -3.51 4.50
CA THR A 46 -0.76 -2.06 4.63
C THR A 46 -0.14 -1.43 3.38
N THR A 47 0.13 -2.25 2.37
CA THR A 47 0.82 -1.85 1.14
C THR A 47 0.19 -2.59 -0.03
N TRP A 48 -0.16 -1.85 -1.08
CA TRP A 48 -0.75 -2.39 -2.30
C TRP A 48 0.18 -2.10 -3.48
N SER A 49 0.65 -3.13 -4.17
CA SER A 49 1.39 -2.94 -5.43
C SER A 49 0.45 -3.01 -6.62
N MET A 50 0.63 -2.10 -7.58
CA MET A 50 -0.16 -2.06 -8.80
C MET A 50 0.64 -1.50 -9.98
N ASN A 51 0.02 -1.51 -11.15
CA ASN A 51 0.55 -0.95 -12.38
C ASN A 51 -0.61 -0.12 -12.95
N PHE A 52 -0.78 1.13 -12.49
CA PHE A 52 -1.94 1.97 -12.79
C PHE A 52 -2.05 2.22 -14.30
N GLU A 53 -0.90 2.46 -14.95
CA GLU A 53 -0.83 2.84 -16.37
C GLU A 53 -0.59 1.67 -17.33
N ARG A 54 -0.51 0.42 -16.82
CA ARG A 54 -0.14 -0.77 -17.60
C ARG A 54 1.17 -0.62 -18.39
N ASP A 55 2.10 0.22 -17.93
CA ASP A 55 3.38 0.51 -18.59
C ASP A 55 4.54 -0.40 -18.08
N ASN A 56 4.19 -1.40 -17.28
CA ASN A 56 5.09 -2.32 -16.57
C ASN A 56 5.94 -1.68 -15.48
N LYS A 57 5.71 -0.40 -15.14
CA LYS A 57 6.29 0.15 -13.92
C LYS A 57 5.50 -0.31 -12.72
N LYS A 58 6.24 -0.67 -11.68
CA LYS A 58 5.65 -1.07 -10.40
C LYS A 58 5.33 0.20 -9.62
N GLU A 59 4.07 0.37 -9.27
CA GLU A 59 3.61 1.39 -8.35
C GLU A 59 3.21 0.73 -7.03
N ALA A 60 3.33 1.46 -5.93
CA ALA A 60 2.94 1.00 -4.62
C ALA A 60 2.19 2.10 -3.90
N VAL A 61 1.21 1.72 -3.10
CA VAL A 61 0.41 2.63 -2.29
C VAL A 61 0.50 2.21 -0.84
N ILE A 62 0.66 3.18 0.03
CA ILE A 62 0.53 3.04 1.48
C ILE A 62 -0.44 4.09 2.00
N VAL A 63 -1.11 3.73 3.10
CA VAL A 63 -1.95 4.65 3.86
C VAL A 63 -1.39 4.75 5.27
N TYR A 64 -1.27 5.96 5.81
CA TYR A 64 -0.60 6.19 7.09
C TYR A 64 -1.20 7.38 7.86
N LYS A 65 -0.88 7.45 9.16
CA LYS A 65 -1.08 8.63 10.00
C LYS A 65 0.24 9.22 10.44
N ILE A 66 0.22 10.53 10.67
CA ILE A 66 1.29 11.27 11.33
C ILE A 66 0.88 11.47 12.80
N PRO A 67 1.81 11.39 13.76
CA PRO A 67 1.51 11.63 15.17
C PRO A 67 0.90 13.02 15.41
N ASN A 68 -0.08 13.10 16.32
CA ASN A 68 -0.82 14.31 16.70
C ASN A 68 -1.71 14.91 15.59
N GLU A 69 -1.97 14.15 14.52
CA GLU A 69 -2.87 14.54 13.43
C GLU A 69 -3.99 13.50 13.30
N ASP A 70 -4.75 13.31 14.39
CA ASP A 70 -5.66 12.17 14.54
C ASP A 70 -6.81 12.16 13.53
N TYR A 71 -7.14 13.31 12.92
CA TYR A 71 -8.19 13.45 11.92
C TYR A 71 -7.68 13.48 10.48
N HIS A 72 -6.37 13.28 10.25
CA HIS A 72 -5.79 13.26 8.91
C HIS A 72 -5.26 11.87 8.57
N ILE A 73 -5.77 11.33 7.47
CA ILE A 73 -5.27 10.11 6.84
C ILE A 73 -4.49 10.51 5.60
N TYR A 74 -3.26 10.01 5.52
CA TYR A 74 -2.37 10.27 4.41
C TYR A 74 -2.27 9.05 3.51
N LEU A 75 -2.23 9.29 2.22
CA LEU A 75 -1.89 8.29 1.22
C LEU A 75 -0.65 8.72 0.48
N ALA A 76 0.32 7.82 0.36
CA ALA A 76 1.49 8.02 -0.50
C ALA A 76 1.50 7.00 -1.63
N VAL A 77 1.70 7.51 -2.85
CA VAL A 77 1.93 6.71 -4.06
C VAL A 77 3.41 6.74 -4.38
N TYR A 78 4.00 5.56 -4.53
CA TYR A 78 5.38 5.37 -4.95
C TYR A 78 5.43 4.75 -6.34
N GLU A 79 6.43 5.13 -7.12
CA GLU A 79 6.72 4.57 -8.44
C GLU A 79 8.15 4.00 -8.43
N LYS A 80 8.32 2.80 -8.98
CA LYS A 80 9.63 2.19 -9.21
C LYS A 80 10.23 2.75 -10.49
N LYS A 81 11.32 3.49 -10.33
CA LYS A 81 12.19 3.97 -11.42
C LYS A 81 13.51 3.20 -11.43
N ASN A 82 14.33 3.42 -12.46
CA ASN A 82 15.63 2.75 -12.62
C ASN A 82 16.54 2.89 -11.37
N ASN A 83 16.45 4.03 -10.67
CA ASN A 83 17.26 4.32 -9.50
C ASN A 83 16.61 3.94 -8.16
N GLY A 84 15.45 3.27 -8.16
CA GLY A 84 14.75 2.89 -6.93
C GLY A 84 13.31 3.39 -6.88
N TRP A 85 12.71 3.24 -5.70
CA TRP A 85 11.39 3.78 -5.41
C TRP A 85 11.46 5.30 -5.24
N ASN A 86 10.46 6.01 -5.75
CA ASN A 86 10.33 7.45 -5.59
C ASN A 86 8.88 7.76 -5.23
N MET A 87 8.66 8.65 -4.26
CA MET A 87 7.33 9.16 -3.99
C MET A 87 6.84 10.01 -5.18
N LYS A 88 5.71 9.61 -5.75
CA LYS A 88 5.08 10.25 -6.92
C LYS A 88 4.07 11.30 -6.50
N SER A 89 3.27 11.00 -5.47
CA SER A 89 2.22 11.90 -4.98
C SER A 89 1.80 11.53 -3.58
N THR A 90 1.33 12.53 -2.83
CA THR A 90 0.65 12.37 -1.55
C THR A 90 -0.74 12.98 -1.61
N TYR A 91 -1.66 12.37 -0.87
CA TYR A 91 -3.02 12.85 -0.69
C TYR A 91 -3.36 12.84 0.79
N THR A 92 -4.18 13.79 1.21
CA THR A 92 -4.68 13.89 2.57
C THR A 92 -6.20 13.84 2.54
N PHE A 93 -6.75 13.08 3.48
CA PHE A 93 -8.18 12.92 3.68
C PHE A 93 -8.50 13.22 5.13
N ASP A 94 -9.66 13.83 5.36
CA ASP A 94 -10.19 13.99 6.71
C ASP A 94 -10.94 12.71 7.12
N GLY A 95 -10.62 12.19 8.30
CA GLY A 95 -11.23 10.98 8.85
C GLY A 95 -10.36 10.32 9.92
N GLU A 96 -10.96 9.39 10.64
CA GLU A 96 -10.32 8.70 11.76
C GLU A 96 -9.72 7.37 11.34
N GLU A 97 -10.41 6.59 10.51
CA GLU A 97 -9.97 5.25 10.16
C GLU A 97 -10.12 4.95 8.66
N VAL A 98 -9.36 3.95 8.20
CA VAL A 98 -9.47 3.42 6.85
C VAL A 98 -10.31 2.16 6.93
N ASP A 99 -11.48 2.17 6.30
CA ASP A 99 -12.38 1.03 6.28
C ASP A 99 -11.94 0.00 5.23
N ILE A 100 -11.76 0.45 3.99
CA ILE A 100 -11.46 -0.44 2.86
C ILE A 100 -10.44 0.20 1.92
N VAL A 101 -9.57 -0.63 1.33
CA VAL A 101 -8.67 -0.24 0.23
C VAL A 101 -8.69 -1.34 -0.83
N GLU A 102 -9.17 -1.01 -2.02
CA GLU A 102 -9.26 -1.94 -3.14
C GLU A 102 -8.63 -1.39 -4.41
N VAL A 103 -8.06 -2.29 -5.22
CA VAL A 103 -7.47 -1.97 -6.51
C VAL A 103 -8.22 -2.74 -7.58
N GLY A 104 -8.79 -2.05 -8.55
CA GLY A 104 -9.63 -2.64 -9.59
C GLY A 104 -9.92 -1.68 -10.73
N ASP A 105 -10.47 -2.17 -11.83
CA ASP A 105 -11.06 -1.32 -12.87
C ASP A 105 -12.51 -1.03 -12.49
N PHE A 106 -12.72 0.07 -11.78
CA PHE A 106 -14.02 0.49 -11.27
C PHE A 106 -14.76 1.39 -12.27
N THR A 107 -14.04 1.95 -13.25
CA THR A 107 -14.60 2.87 -14.24
C THR A 107 -14.96 2.20 -15.56
N GLY A 108 -14.52 0.95 -15.79
CA GLY A 108 -14.66 0.24 -17.06
C GLY A 108 -13.71 0.76 -18.14
N SER A 109 -12.69 1.53 -17.76
CA SER A 109 -11.75 2.16 -18.71
C SER A 109 -10.62 1.22 -19.15
N GLY A 110 -10.49 0.07 -18.49
CA GLY A 110 -9.33 -0.81 -18.60
C GLY A 110 -8.13 -0.34 -17.77
N LYS A 111 -8.12 0.87 -17.19
CA LYS A 111 -7.11 1.25 -16.20
C LYS A 111 -7.51 0.69 -14.84
N ARG A 112 -6.52 0.50 -13.96
CA ARG A 112 -6.81 0.16 -12.56
C ARG A 112 -6.87 1.46 -11.78
N GLU A 113 -7.84 1.56 -10.89
CA GLU A 113 -7.98 2.64 -9.94
C GLU A 113 -7.88 2.12 -8.50
N LEU A 114 -7.80 3.06 -7.57
CA LEU A 114 -7.78 2.80 -6.14
C LEU A 114 -9.08 3.30 -5.52
N LEU A 115 -9.79 2.42 -4.83
CA LEU A 115 -10.95 2.74 -4.02
C LEU A 115 -10.53 2.75 -2.55
N ILE A 116 -10.90 3.80 -1.81
CA ILE A 116 -10.60 3.94 -0.39
C ILE A 116 -11.87 4.38 0.34
N GLY A 117 -12.25 3.63 1.36
CA GLY A 117 -13.27 4.02 2.32
C GLY A 117 -12.63 4.59 3.58
N ILE A 118 -13.13 5.74 4.02
CA ILE A 118 -12.67 6.44 5.23
C ILE A 118 -13.90 6.70 6.11
N THR A 119 -13.73 6.54 7.42
CA THR A 119 -14.76 6.77 8.45
C THR A 119 -14.39 7.91 9.36
#